data_AF-A0A7Y6UYW7-F1
#
_entry.id   AF-A0A7Y6UYW7-F1
#
_cell.length_a   1.000
_cell.length_b   1.000
_cell.length_c   1.000
_cell.angle_alpha   90.00
_cell.angle_beta   90.00
_cell.angle_gamma   90.00
#
_symmetry.space_group_name_H-M   'P 1'
#
loop_
_entity.id
_entity.type
_entity.pdbx_description
1 polymer ?
#
loop_
_entity_poly.entity_id
_entity_poly.type
_entity_poly.pdbx_seq_one_letter_code
_entity_poly.pdbx_strand_id
1 'polypeptide(L)'
;MSDDMEFLSLCMTRLGADWASIASQLDQAGYGLPSRIWRESEESFARSEMELASLKKYRDEYAKERLSALRGPLNMLTGKLPEHTTYRSEFLEVLRENKRKGLLKTEGGFESHQIEPCIKRRLETKAIDAATFVNDIRETRRRQISLMGLGEGSDYPPFEEVPDFDFLVTLYANALGGEFSYATVPGGAVFSAHLLENKWNFALWDESESNLKHALLDVSFIVFDSKVSPSGVVRKRNYIAKFSPEDLIQRYHGTRNFSKGSLPDLLYSVNATAVLTKIVFSRLREIILGELAGRSLT
;
A
#
# COMPACT_ATOMS: atom_id res chain seq x y z
N MET A 1 19.00 14.83 13.19
CA MET A 1 17.96 14.71 12.15
C MET A 1 18.44 13.87 10.97
N SER A 2 19.67 14.02 10.45
CA SER A 2 20.21 13.14 9.37
C SER A 2 20.24 11.67 9.78
N ASP A 3 20.82 11.35 10.94
CA ASP A 3 20.98 9.97 11.41
C ASP A 3 19.64 9.25 11.67
N ASP A 4 18.63 10.00 12.11
CA ASP A 4 17.28 9.51 12.32
C ASP A 4 16.58 9.18 11.00
N MET A 5 16.80 10.00 9.97
CA MET A 5 16.28 9.76 8.62
C MET A 5 16.99 8.57 7.98
N GLU A 6 18.30 8.46 8.10
CA GLU A 6 19.05 7.31 7.60
C GLU A 6 18.63 6.00 8.30
N PHE A 7 18.48 6.04 9.64
CA PHE A 7 17.96 4.91 10.40
C PHE A 7 16.56 4.51 9.93
N LEU A 8 15.63 5.45 9.82
CA LEU A 8 14.28 5.14 9.39
C LEU A 8 14.27 4.64 7.95
N SER A 9 15.07 5.23 7.07
CA SER A 9 15.23 4.77 5.69
C SER A 9 15.69 3.31 5.64
N LEU A 10 16.66 2.91 6.46
CA LEU A 10 17.09 1.51 6.59
C LEU A 10 15.96 0.60 7.06
N CYS A 11 15.22 1.00 8.10
CA CYS A 11 14.07 0.24 8.61
C CYS A 11 12.98 0.06 7.54
N MET A 12 12.72 1.12 6.77
CA MET A 12 11.74 1.13 5.69
C MET A 12 12.18 0.24 4.51
N THR A 13 13.48 0.17 4.21
CA THR A 13 14.03 -0.82 3.26
C THR A 13 13.74 -2.25 3.71
N ARG A 14 13.95 -2.56 5.00
CA ARG A 14 13.66 -3.90 5.56
C ARG A 14 12.17 -4.22 5.52
N LEU A 15 11.30 -3.24 5.79
CA LEU A 15 9.86 -3.38 5.64
C LEU A 15 9.48 -3.70 4.18
N GLY A 16 10.09 -3.00 3.22
CA GLY A 16 9.92 -3.28 1.79
C GLY A 16 10.42 -4.67 1.39
N ALA A 17 11.47 -5.20 2.04
CA ALA A 17 11.95 -6.56 1.81
C ALA A 17 11.00 -7.65 2.35
N ASP A 18 10.16 -7.32 3.34
CA ASP A 18 9.20 -8.25 3.96
C ASP A 18 7.79 -8.22 3.30
N TRP A 19 7.64 -7.55 2.15
CA TRP A 19 6.33 -7.36 1.52
C TRP A 19 5.58 -8.68 1.24
N ALA A 20 6.30 -9.75 0.89
CA ALA A 20 5.70 -11.06 0.59
C ALA A 20 5.09 -11.71 1.84
N SER A 21 5.75 -11.57 3.00
CA SER A 21 5.24 -12.00 4.31
C SER A 21 4.01 -11.19 4.71
N ILE A 22 4.04 -9.88 4.49
CA ILE A 22 2.90 -8.99 4.74
C ILE A 22 1.70 -9.38 3.86
N ALA A 23 1.93 -9.64 2.57
CA ALA A 23 0.90 -10.12 1.66
C ALA A 23 0.32 -11.48 2.09
N SER A 24 1.18 -12.40 2.54
CA SER A 24 0.75 -13.72 3.04
C SER A 24 -0.11 -13.62 4.30
N GLN A 25 0.24 -12.75 5.25
CA GLN A 25 -0.59 -12.51 6.45
C GLN A 25 -1.94 -11.90 6.08
N LEU A 26 -1.97 -11.00 5.10
CA LEU A 26 -3.23 -10.45 4.60
C LEU A 26 -4.09 -11.51 3.90
N ASP A 27 -3.48 -12.42 3.15
CA ASP A 27 -4.16 -13.58 2.55
C ASP A 27 -4.73 -14.51 3.63
N GLN A 28 -3.96 -14.81 4.68
CA GLN A 28 -4.41 -15.63 5.83
C GLN A 28 -5.59 -14.98 6.58
N ALA A 29 -5.63 -13.65 6.64
CA ALA A 29 -6.76 -12.90 7.18
C ALA A 29 -7.98 -12.82 6.22
N GLY A 30 -7.88 -13.38 5.01
CA GLY A 30 -8.93 -13.41 3.99
C GLY A 30 -9.09 -12.14 3.14
N TYR A 31 -8.17 -11.17 3.30
CA TYR A 31 -8.24 -9.86 2.64
C TYR A 31 -7.27 -9.69 1.46
N GLY A 32 -6.33 -10.61 1.27
CA GLY A 32 -5.26 -10.49 0.26
C GLY A 32 -5.65 -10.96 -1.15
N LEU A 33 -6.71 -11.76 -1.26
CA LEU A 33 -7.06 -12.49 -2.48
C LEU A 33 -7.30 -11.59 -3.72
N PRO A 34 -8.05 -10.47 -3.66
CA PRO A 34 -8.20 -9.59 -4.81
C PRO A 34 -6.87 -9.08 -5.36
N SER A 35 -5.97 -8.65 -4.47
CA SER A 35 -4.63 -8.18 -4.86
C SER A 35 -3.77 -9.30 -5.42
N ARG A 36 -3.92 -10.52 -4.89
CA ARG A 36 -3.20 -11.70 -5.38
C ARG A 36 -3.59 -12.08 -6.81
N ILE A 37 -4.88 -12.10 -7.12
CA ILE A 37 -5.40 -12.34 -8.48
C ILE A 37 -4.80 -11.35 -9.48
N TRP A 38 -4.70 -10.07 -9.11
CA TRP A 38 -4.03 -9.07 -9.94
C TRP A 38 -2.56 -9.39 -10.22
N ARG A 39 -1.81 -9.86 -9.21
CA ARG A 39 -0.40 -10.23 -9.36
C ARG A 39 -0.22 -11.50 -10.19
N GLU A 40 -1.03 -12.53 -9.94
CA GLU A 40 -1.02 -13.79 -10.71
C GLU A 40 -1.36 -13.53 -12.19
N SER A 41 -2.29 -12.61 -12.43
CA SER A 41 -2.63 -12.19 -13.79
C SER A 41 -1.53 -11.36 -14.47
N GLU A 42 -0.62 -10.71 -13.74
CA GLU A 42 0.60 -10.13 -14.32
C GLU A 42 1.65 -11.21 -14.62
N GLU A 43 1.76 -12.21 -13.75
CA GLU A 43 2.68 -13.32 -13.90
C GLU A 43 2.36 -14.20 -15.11
N SER A 44 1.07 -14.33 -15.48
CA SER A 44 0.65 -15.06 -16.68
C SER A 44 1.15 -14.45 -18.01
N PHE A 45 1.69 -13.22 -17.99
CA PHE A 45 2.31 -12.58 -19.15
C PHE A 45 3.82 -12.83 -19.25
N ALA A 46 4.42 -13.57 -18.31
CA ALA A 46 5.79 -14.07 -18.45
C ALA A 46 5.83 -15.18 -19.51
N ARG A 47 6.75 -15.06 -20.47
CA ARG A 47 6.97 -16.04 -21.56
C ARG A 47 7.99 -17.12 -21.18
N SER A 48 8.68 -16.94 -20.05
CA SER A 48 9.69 -17.88 -19.55
C SER A 48 9.84 -17.77 -18.04
N GLU A 49 10.46 -18.77 -17.41
CA GLU A 49 10.79 -18.76 -15.98
C GLU A 49 11.73 -17.59 -15.62
N MET A 50 12.64 -17.22 -16.53
CA MET A 50 13.55 -16.09 -16.33
C MET A 50 12.81 -14.75 -16.28
N GLU A 51 11.81 -14.56 -17.15
CA GLU A 51 10.97 -13.36 -17.10
C GLU A 51 10.10 -13.33 -15.83
N LEU A 52 9.57 -14.47 -15.39
CA LEU A 52 8.83 -14.56 -14.14
C LEU A 52 9.71 -14.23 -12.92
N ALA A 53 10.95 -14.73 -12.89
CA ALA A 53 11.92 -14.41 -11.85
C ALA A 53 12.30 -12.91 -11.86
N SER A 54 12.47 -12.32 -13.05
CA SER A 54 12.70 -10.89 -13.24
C SER A 54 11.53 -10.05 -12.71
N LEU A 55 10.28 -10.43 -12.99
CA LEU A 55 9.08 -9.79 -12.46
C LEU A 55 9.04 -9.85 -10.92
N LYS A 56 9.29 -11.01 -10.33
CA LYS A 56 9.33 -11.14 -8.86
C LYS A 56 10.41 -10.27 -8.24
N LYS A 57 11.62 -10.30 -8.78
CA LYS A 57 12.73 -9.44 -8.36
C LYS A 57 12.37 -7.95 -8.49
N TYR A 58 11.71 -7.56 -9.57
CA TYR A 58 11.23 -6.19 -9.74
C TYR A 58 10.32 -5.73 -8.59
N ARG A 59 9.38 -6.58 -8.15
CA ARG A 59 8.47 -6.24 -7.05
C ARG A 59 9.22 -6.06 -5.73
N ASP A 60 10.15 -6.97 -5.44
CA ASP A 60 10.99 -6.93 -4.24
C ASP A 60 11.83 -5.65 -4.19
N GLU A 61 12.51 -5.35 -5.29
CA GLU A 61 13.42 -4.21 -5.39
C GLU A 61 12.67 -2.87 -5.41
N TYR A 62 11.49 -2.84 -6.06
CA TYR A 62 10.63 -1.66 -6.09
C TYR A 62 10.17 -1.27 -4.69
N ALA A 63 9.66 -2.23 -3.90
CA ALA A 63 9.18 -1.94 -2.55
C ALA A 63 10.33 -1.39 -1.68
N LYS A 64 11.49 -2.07 -1.66
CA LYS A 64 12.67 -1.61 -0.91
C LYS A 64 13.06 -0.18 -1.28
N GLU A 65 13.26 0.10 -2.56
CA GLU A 65 13.72 1.40 -3.02
C GLU A 65 12.66 2.49 -2.76
N ARG A 66 11.38 2.18 -2.99
CA ARG A 66 10.28 3.11 -2.76
C ARG A 66 10.15 3.48 -1.28
N LEU A 67 10.13 2.50 -0.39
CA LEU A 67 9.96 2.74 1.05
C LEU A 67 11.18 3.44 1.66
N SER A 68 12.40 3.12 1.22
CA SER A 68 13.63 3.79 1.67
C SER A 68 13.67 5.30 1.40
N ALA A 69 12.89 5.76 0.43
CA ALA A 69 12.93 7.15 0.00
C ALA A 69 12.17 8.11 0.95
N LEU A 70 11.52 7.57 1.99
CA LEU A 70 10.79 8.25 3.07
C LEU A 70 9.72 9.24 2.59
N ARG A 71 10.14 10.43 2.13
CA ARG A 71 9.28 11.49 1.58
C ARG A 71 9.66 11.71 0.12
N GLY A 72 8.79 11.34 -0.80
CA GLY A 72 8.92 11.74 -2.18
C GLY A 72 8.21 10.79 -3.14
N PRO A 73 7.72 11.29 -4.28
CA PRO A 73 7.28 10.41 -5.33
C PRO A 73 8.51 9.65 -5.85
N LEU A 74 8.46 8.32 -5.87
CA LEU A 74 9.28 7.58 -6.81
C LEU A 74 8.61 7.78 -8.16
N ASN A 75 9.09 8.75 -8.96
CA ASN A 75 8.52 8.93 -10.28
C ASN A 75 9.08 7.82 -11.19
N MET A 76 8.38 6.69 -11.20
CA MET A 76 8.71 5.50 -11.98
C MET A 76 8.82 5.75 -13.48
N LEU A 77 8.16 6.78 -14.00
CA LEU A 77 8.25 7.13 -15.41
C LEU A 77 9.57 7.85 -15.73
N THR A 78 10.05 8.69 -14.81
CA THR A 78 11.27 9.50 -15.01
C THR A 78 12.51 8.90 -14.35
N GLY A 79 12.35 8.00 -13.38
CA GLY A 79 13.42 7.54 -12.50
C GLY A 79 13.94 8.63 -11.57
N LYS A 80 13.18 9.70 -11.33
CA LYS A 80 13.60 10.75 -10.40
C LYS A 80 13.48 10.22 -8.98
N LEU A 81 14.59 10.29 -8.27
CA LEU A 81 14.76 9.71 -6.95
C LEU A 81 14.72 10.80 -5.87
N PRO A 82 14.21 10.51 -4.67
CA PRO A 82 14.31 11.43 -3.53
C PRO A 82 15.76 11.61 -3.05
N GLU A 83 16.00 12.75 -2.39
CA GLU A 83 17.32 13.15 -1.88
C GLU A 83 17.82 12.26 -0.74
N HIS A 84 16.90 11.69 0.06
CA HIS A 84 17.22 10.85 1.22
C HIS A 84 16.76 9.42 0.98
N THR A 85 17.72 8.51 0.75
CA THR A 85 17.48 7.10 0.50
C THR A 85 18.76 6.33 0.79
N THR A 86 18.65 5.31 1.64
CA THR A 86 19.78 4.43 1.99
C THR A 86 19.86 3.21 1.08
N TYR A 87 18.89 3.02 0.19
CA TYR A 87 18.81 1.85 -0.69
C TYR A 87 18.64 2.22 -2.16
N ARG A 88 19.49 1.65 -3.01
CA ARG A 88 19.40 1.76 -4.46
C ARG A 88 19.45 0.37 -5.04
N SER A 89 18.41 0.00 -5.78
CA SER A 89 18.42 -1.28 -6.50
C SER A 89 19.29 -1.17 -7.74
N GLU A 90 20.35 -1.97 -7.81
CA GLU A 90 21.11 -2.17 -9.05
C GLU A 90 20.23 -2.70 -10.19
N PHE A 91 19.31 -3.61 -9.87
CA PHE A 91 18.37 -4.16 -10.85
C PHE A 91 17.46 -3.09 -11.48
N LEU A 92 16.82 -2.26 -10.65
CA LEU A 92 16.03 -1.14 -11.16
C LEU A 92 16.90 -0.14 -11.92
N GLU A 93 18.14 0.14 -11.49
CA GLU A 93 19.05 1.04 -12.24
C GLU A 93 19.35 0.52 -13.65
N VAL A 94 19.57 -0.79 -13.81
CA VAL A 94 19.70 -1.41 -15.14
C VAL A 94 18.45 -1.18 -15.99
N LEU A 95 17.24 -1.29 -15.40
CA LEU A 95 16.01 -0.96 -16.12
C LEU A 95 15.95 0.53 -16.51
N ARG A 96 16.42 1.45 -15.65
CA ARG A 96 16.51 2.88 -15.97
C ARG A 96 17.51 3.16 -17.09
N GLU A 97 18.66 2.51 -17.07
CA GLU A 97 19.68 2.64 -18.10
C GLU A 97 19.21 2.09 -19.44
N ASN A 98 18.61 0.90 -19.45
CA ASN A 98 18.05 0.29 -20.65
C ASN A 98 17.00 1.21 -21.29
N LYS A 99 16.18 1.88 -20.47
CA LYS A 99 15.30 2.95 -20.96
C LYS A 99 16.06 4.12 -21.56
N ARG A 100 17.04 4.72 -20.84
CA ARG A 100 17.82 5.87 -21.33
C ARG A 100 18.51 5.56 -22.67
N LYS A 101 18.92 4.30 -22.88
CA LYS A 101 19.56 3.81 -24.10
C LYS A 101 18.57 3.36 -25.19
N GLY A 102 17.25 3.46 -24.96
CA GLY A 102 16.22 3.04 -25.93
C GLY A 102 16.17 1.52 -26.17
N LEU A 103 16.72 0.72 -25.25
CA LEU A 103 16.86 -0.74 -25.38
C LEU A 103 15.62 -1.51 -24.93
N LEU A 104 14.67 -0.84 -24.26
CA LEU A 104 13.37 -1.44 -23.95
C LEU A 104 12.57 -1.57 -25.25
N LYS A 105 12.59 -2.77 -25.85
CA LYS A 105 11.78 -3.08 -27.03
C LYS A 105 10.31 -2.80 -26.71
N THR A 106 9.72 -1.86 -27.44
CA THR A 106 8.29 -1.58 -27.41
C THR A 106 7.60 -2.47 -28.44
N GLU A 107 6.86 -3.49 -27.98
CA GLU A 107 6.00 -4.28 -28.89
C GLU A 107 4.67 -3.53 -29.18
N GLY A 108 4.34 -2.47 -28.42
CA GLY A 108 3.15 -1.62 -28.62
C GLY A 108 3.40 -0.11 -28.45
N GLY A 109 2.34 0.70 -28.62
CA GLY A 109 2.39 2.18 -28.61
C GLY A 109 2.40 2.84 -27.23
N PHE A 110 2.50 2.08 -26.13
CA PHE A 110 2.53 2.61 -24.77
C PHE A 110 3.98 2.81 -24.32
N GLU A 111 4.43 4.07 -24.22
CA GLU A 111 5.73 4.39 -23.64
C GLU A 111 5.72 4.14 -22.13
N SER A 112 6.34 3.04 -21.71
CA SER A 112 6.50 2.71 -20.29
C SER A 112 7.94 2.38 -19.99
N HIS A 113 8.47 3.12 -19.02
CA HIS A 113 9.86 3.54 -19.06
C HIS A 113 10.71 2.99 -17.91
N GLN A 114 10.12 2.33 -16.91
CA GLN A 114 10.82 1.50 -15.89
C GLN A 114 9.91 0.36 -15.40
N ILE A 115 8.98 -0.06 -16.25
CA ILE A 115 8.07 -1.15 -15.94
C ILE A 115 8.70 -2.41 -16.49
N GLU A 116 8.74 -3.45 -15.66
CA GLU A 116 9.22 -4.77 -16.07
C GLU A 116 8.42 -5.24 -17.32
N PRO A 117 9.08 -5.85 -18.32
CA PRO A 117 8.45 -6.23 -19.58
C PRO A 117 7.10 -6.97 -19.48
N CYS A 118 6.89 -7.84 -18.48
CA CYS A 118 5.62 -8.53 -18.27
C CYS A 118 4.49 -7.57 -17.91
N ILE A 119 4.74 -6.63 -17.00
CA ILE A 119 3.76 -5.61 -16.62
C ILE A 119 3.46 -4.70 -17.83
N LYS A 120 4.49 -4.33 -18.61
CA LYS A 120 4.30 -3.56 -19.85
C LYS A 120 3.45 -4.32 -20.86
N ARG A 121 3.74 -5.59 -21.14
CA ARG A 121 2.94 -6.45 -22.03
C ARG A 121 1.49 -6.55 -21.58
N ARG A 122 1.24 -6.73 -20.28
CA ARG A 122 -0.13 -6.69 -19.71
C ARG A 122 -0.82 -5.36 -20.02
N LEU A 123 -0.13 -4.23 -19.82
CA LEU A 123 -0.70 -2.90 -20.09
C LEU A 123 -0.98 -2.68 -21.59
N GLU A 124 -0.17 -3.24 -22.47
CA GLU A 124 -0.31 -3.11 -23.93
C GLU A 124 -1.34 -4.08 -24.54
N THR A 125 -1.53 -5.26 -23.93
CA THR A 125 -2.47 -6.30 -24.42
C THR A 125 -3.92 -6.01 -24.01
N LYS A 126 -4.18 -4.85 -23.38
CA LYS A 126 -5.44 -4.42 -22.75
C LYS A 126 -6.73 -4.39 -23.61
N ALA A 127 -6.74 -4.88 -24.85
CA ALA A 127 -7.95 -4.92 -25.67
C ALA A 127 -8.82 -6.18 -25.46
N ILE A 128 -8.30 -7.25 -24.86
CA ILE A 128 -9.07 -8.50 -24.73
C ILE A 128 -9.31 -8.83 -23.25
N ASP A 129 -10.56 -8.57 -22.85
CA ASP A 129 -11.27 -9.07 -21.67
C ASP A 129 -10.99 -8.49 -20.27
N ALA A 130 -10.68 -7.20 -20.19
CA ALA A 130 -10.63 -6.48 -18.91
C ALA A 130 -11.94 -6.57 -18.10
N ALA A 131 -13.09 -6.74 -18.78
CA ALA A 131 -14.40 -6.84 -18.16
C ALA A 131 -14.57 -8.17 -17.40
N THR A 132 -14.28 -9.32 -18.03
CA THR A 132 -14.38 -10.63 -17.36
C THR A 132 -13.39 -10.72 -16.21
N PHE A 133 -12.15 -10.27 -16.39
CA PHE A 133 -11.17 -10.27 -15.31
C PHE A 133 -11.61 -9.45 -14.08
N VAL A 134 -12.19 -8.26 -14.29
CA VAL A 134 -12.74 -7.45 -13.20
C VAL A 134 -13.95 -8.12 -12.55
N ASN A 135 -14.78 -8.83 -13.33
CA ASN A 135 -15.89 -9.60 -12.80
C ASN A 135 -15.42 -10.77 -11.94
N ASP A 136 -14.37 -11.49 -12.33
CA ASP A 136 -13.79 -12.59 -11.54
C ASP A 136 -13.29 -12.11 -10.18
N ILE A 137 -12.64 -10.93 -10.14
CA ILE A 137 -12.22 -10.31 -8.88
C ILE A 137 -13.43 -9.97 -8.00
N ARG A 138 -14.47 -9.37 -8.59
CA ARG A 138 -15.70 -9.03 -7.87
C ARG A 138 -16.40 -10.28 -7.33
N GLU A 139 -16.49 -11.34 -8.12
CA GLU A 139 -17.12 -12.58 -7.70
C GLU A 139 -16.33 -13.25 -6.58
N THR A 140 -15.01 -13.31 -6.72
CA THR A 140 -14.12 -13.84 -5.69
C THR A 140 -14.30 -13.09 -4.37
N ARG A 141 -14.41 -11.77 -4.45
CA ARG A 141 -14.64 -10.94 -3.28
C ARG A 141 -16.01 -11.17 -2.64
N ARG A 142 -17.08 -11.26 -3.44
CA ARG A 142 -18.41 -11.59 -2.93
C ARG A 142 -18.40 -12.92 -2.18
N ARG A 143 -17.69 -13.92 -2.70
CA ARG A 143 -17.50 -15.21 -2.01
C ARG A 143 -16.78 -15.02 -0.67
N GLN A 144 -15.71 -14.23 -0.60
CA GLN A 144 -15.01 -13.93 0.66
C GLN A 144 -15.90 -13.19 1.66
N ILE A 145 -16.63 -12.17 1.21
CA ILE A 145 -17.61 -11.42 2.02
C ILE A 145 -18.64 -12.36 2.63
N SER A 146 -19.19 -13.27 1.83
CA SER A 146 -20.16 -14.27 2.28
C SER A 146 -19.53 -15.27 3.28
N LEU A 147 -18.33 -15.77 3.02
CA LEU A 147 -17.62 -16.66 3.94
C LEU A 147 -17.31 -16.00 5.29
N MET A 148 -17.08 -14.69 5.29
CA MET A 148 -16.83 -13.90 6.49
C MET A 148 -18.11 -13.43 7.19
N GLY A 149 -19.30 -13.65 6.60
CA GLY A 149 -20.57 -13.13 7.13
C GLY A 149 -20.61 -11.61 7.25
N LEU A 150 -19.87 -10.87 6.41
CA LEU A 150 -19.78 -9.41 6.55
C LEU A 150 -21.11 -8.75 6.22
N GLY A 151 -21.59 -7.92 7.15
CA GLY A 151 -22.86 -7.20 7.03
C GLY A 151 -24.09 -8.00 7.48
N GLU A 152 -23.96 -9.30 7.76
CA GLU A 152 -25.05 -10.09 8.34
C GLU A 152 -25.27 -9.67 9.80
N GLY A 153 -26.47 -9.20 10.14
CA GLY A 153 -26.80 -8.76 11.50
C GLY A 153 -26.03 -7.52 11.98
N SER A 154 -25.45 -6.76 11.06
CA SER A 154 -24.69 -5.55 11.37
C SER A 154 -25.58 -4.44 11.96
N ASP A 155 -25.13 -3.82 13.04
CA ASP A 155 -25.77 -2.62 13.65
C ASP A 155 -25.59 -1.36 12.80
N TYR A 156 -24.75 -1.40 11.77
CA TYR A 156 -24.53 -0.25 10.89
C TYR A 156 -25.72 0.04 9.98
N PRO A 157 -26.06 1.34 9.79
CA PRO A 157 -27.18 1.73 8.95
C PRO A 157 -26.93 1.36 7.48
N PRO A 158 -27.97 0.97 6.74
CA PRO A 158 -27.88 0.83 5.29
C PRO A 158 -27.64 2.21 4.64
N PHE A 159 -26.92 2.22 3.51
CA PHE A 159 -26.70 3.41 2.68
C PHE A 159 -26.97 3.10 1.21
N GLU A 160 -27.58 4.03 0.48
CA GLU A 160 -28.06 3.76 -0.88
C GLU A 160 -26.99 3.94 -1.96
N GLU A 161 -26.12 4.95 -1.85
CA GLU A 161 -25.10 5.21 -2.88
C GLU A 161 -23.69 5.43 -2.32
N VAL A 162 -23.52 6.48 -1.52
CA VAL A 162 -22.21 6.90 -1.00
C VAL A 162 -22.30 6.97 0.53
N PRO A 163 -21.41 6.28 1.26
CA PRO A 163 -21.39 6.38 2.72
C PRO A 163 -20.96 7.80 3.15
N ASP A 164 -21.44 8.23 4.32
CA ASP A 164 -20.90 9.43 4.97
C ASP A 164 -19.43 9.20 5.37
N PHE A 165 -18.61 10.25 5.30
CA PHE A 165 -17.22 10.18 5.76
C PHE A 165 -17.12 9.92 7.27
N ASP A 166 -17.99 10.51 8.09
CA ASP A 166 -17.99 10.25 9.54
C ASP A 166 -18.34 8.79 9.87
N PHE A 167 -19.20 8.20 9.03
CA PHE A 167 -19.50 6.77 9.09
C PHE A 167 -18.27 5.94 8.74
N LEU A 168 -17.54 6.28 7.65
CA LEU A 168 -16.28 5.62 7.32
C LEU A 168 -15.25 5.70 8.46
N VAL A 169 -15.12 6.88 9.09
CA VAL A 169 -14.22 7.09 10.23
C VAL A 169 -14.60 6.17 11.40
N THR A 170 -15.89 6.03 11.68
CA THR A 170 -16.40 5.11 12.71
C THR A 170 -16.04 3.66 12.40
N LEU A 171 -16.21 3.22 11.14
CA LEU A 171 -15.83 1.88 10.72
C LEU A 171 -14.33 1.62 10.94
N TYR A 172 -13.47 2.57 10.57
CA TYR A 172 -12.03 2.46 10.79
C TYR A 172 -11.64 2.45 12.26
N ALA A 173 -12.23 3.33 13.08
CA ALA A 173 -11.97 3.36 14.52
C ALA A 173 -12.29 2.00 15.17
N ASN A 174 -13.42 1.41 14.80
CA ASN A 174 -13.82 0.08 15.28
C ASN A 174 -12.89 -1.03 14.77
N ALA A 175 -12.52 -1.00 13.48
CA ALA A 175 -11.68 -2.03 12.87
C ALA A 175 -10.21 -1.98 13.34
N LEU A 176 -9.68 -0.78 13.60
CA LEU A 176 -8.32 -0.58 14.12
C LEU A 176 -8.22 -0.87 15.63
N GLY A 177 -9.26 -0.56 16.40
CA GLY A 177 -9.32 -0.86 17.83
C GLY A 177 -8.38 0.01 18.69
N GLY A 178 -8.27 -0.32 19.98
CA GLY A 178 -7.74 0.57 21.02
C GLY A 178 -6.26 0.96 20.95
N GLU A 179 -5.42 0.28 20.14
CA GLU A 179 -4.02 0.66 19.95
C GLU A 179 -3.87 1.93 19.09
N PHE A 180 -4.86 2.23 18.25
CA PHE A 180 -4.87 3.40 17.38
C PHE A 180 -5.83 4.45 17.93
N SER A 181 -5.28 5.61 18.29
CA SER A 181 -6.07 6.82 18.52
C SER A 181 -6.40 7.47 17.18
N TYR A 182 -7.53 8.17 17.08
CA TYR A 182 -7.86 8.89 15.84
C TYR A 182 -8.22 10.35 16.08
N ALA A 183 -8.01 11.16 15.05
CA ALA A 183 -8.43 12.54 14.98
C ALA A 183 -8.92 12.86 13.57
N THR A 184 -10.01 13.61 13.46
CA THR A 184 -10.44 14.22 12.20
C THR A 184 -9.57 15.44 11.91
N VAL A 185 -9.16 15.60 10.66
CA VAL A 185 -8.31 16.69 10.19
C VAL A 185 -8.91 17.31 8.93
N PRO A 186 -8.54 18.55 8.55
CA PRO A 186 -9.02 19.12 7.29
C PRO A 186 -8.68 18.22 6.09
N GLY A 187 -9.73 17.73 5.42
CA GLY A 187 -9.64 16.85 4.25
C GLY A 187 -9.36 15.37 4.55
N GLY A 188 -9.63 14.90 5.77
CA GLY A 188 -9.48 13.48 6.09
C GLY A 188 -9.54 13.10 7.58
N ALA A 189 -9.04 11.91 7.88
CA ALA A 189 -8.86 11.41 9.24
C ALA A 189 -7.50 10.73 9.39
N VAL A 190 -6.93 10.81 10.60
CA VAL A 190 -5.64 10.19 10.92
C VAL A 190 -5.83 9.24 12.08
N PHE A 191 -5.45 7.98 11.89
CA PHE A 191 -5.47 6.93 12.90
C PHE A 191 -4.02 6.57 13.25
N SER A 192 -3.57 6.91 14.46
CA SER A 192 -2.17 6.85 14.86
C SER A 192 -1.92 5.97 16.07
N ALA A 193 -0.77 5.29 16.06
CA ALA A 193 -0.23 4.52 17.17
C ALA A 193 1.26 4.83 17.35
N HIS A 194 1.78 4.66 18.57
CA HIS A 194 3.19 4.88 18.88
C HIS A 194 4.05 3.73 18.33
N LEU A 195 5.01 4.04 17.46
CA LEU A 195 6.07 3.08 17.09
C LEU A 195 7.11 2.97 18.21
N LEU A 196 7.45 4.12 18.78
CA LEU A 196 8.36 4.27 19.92
C LEU A 196 7.81 5.39 20.81
N GLU A 197 7.58 5.09 22.09
CA GLU A 197 6.79 5.91 23.05
C GLU A 197 7.13 7.41 23.09
N ASN A 198 8.33 7.83 22.68
CA ASN A 198 8.76 9.23 22.70
C ASN A 198 9.52 9.68 21.44
N LYS A 199 9.34 8.96 20.32
CA LYS A 199 10.08 9.30 19.09
C LYS A 199 9.20 9.36 17.87
N TRP A 200 8.60 8.24 17.48
CA TRP A 200 7.85 8.15 16.22
C TRP A 200 6.48 7.54 16.42
N ASN A 201 5.53 8.08 15.67
CA ASN A 201 4.21 7.54 15.49
C ASN A 201 4.07 6.99 14.07
N PHE A 202 3.29 5.94 13.94
CA PHE A 202 2.76 5.45 12.67
C PHE A 202 1.30 5.86 12.56
N ALA A 203 0.84 6.20 11.36
CA ALA A 203 -0.59 6.37 11.13
C ALA A 203 -1.05 5.91 9.76
N LEU A 204 -2.29 5.45 9.74
CA LEU A 204 -3.14 5.44 8.55
C LEU A 204 -3.73 6.83 8.40
N TRP A 205 -3.47 7.47 7.26
CA TRP A 205 -4.12 8.70 6.85
C TRP A 205 -5.17 8.36 5.79
N ASP A 206 -6.42 8.68 6.08
CA ASP A 206 -7.55 8.55 5.17
C ASP A 206 -7.91 9.92 4.54
N GLU A 207 -7.85 10.02 3.21
CA GLU A 207 -8.23 11.19 2.40
C GLU A 207 -9.48 10.89 1.53
N SER A 208 -10.25 9.87 1.89
CA SER A 208 -11.34 9.31 1.09
C SER A 208 -12.54 10.23 0.95
N GLU A 209 -12.70 11.26 1.79
CA GLU A 209 -13.84 12.20 1.76
C GLU A 209 -14.19 12.64 0.32
N SER A 210 -13.18 13.02 -0.46
CA SER A 210 -13.36 13.45 -1.86
C SER A 210 -13.53 12.31 -2.88
N ASN A 211 -13.13 11.09 -2.52
CA ASN A 211 -13.06 9.89 -3.36
C ASN A 211 -14.15 8.85 -3.08
N LEU A 212 -14.93 9.00 -2.00
CA LEU A 212 -16.05 8.12 -1.66
C LEU A 212 -17.07 8.00 -2.80
N LYS A 213 -17.30 9.09 -3.55
CA LYS A 213 -18.16 9.11 -4.75
C LYS A 213 -17.65 8.20 -5.89
N HIS A 214 -16.37 7.82 -5.86
CA HIS A 214 -15.74 6.89 -6.81
C HIS A 214 -15.64 5.46 -6.26
N ALA A 215 -16.19 5.21 -5.07
CA ALA A 215 -16.17 3.92 -4.38
C ALA A 215 -14.75 3.36 -4.19
N LEU A 216 -13.84 4.25 -3.80
CA LEU A 216 -12.43 3.96 -3.57
C LEU A 216 -12.01 4.59 -2.24
N LEU A 217 -11.39 3.79 -1.38
CA LEU A 217 -10.72 4.28 -0.18
C LEU A 217 -9.34 4.83 -0.57
N ASP A 218 -9.14 6.13 -0.35
CA ASP A 218 -7.88 6.82 -0.63
C ASP A 218 -7.10 6.98 0.67
N VAL A 219 -6.10 6.10 0.84
CA VAL A 219 -5.37 5.98 2.09
C VAL A 219 -3.86 5.98 1.87
N SER A 220 -3.14 6.47 2.87
CA SER A 220 -1.68 6.46 2.91
C SER A 220 -1.18 6.07 4.30
N PHE A 221 -0.02 5.45 4.36
CA PHE A 221 0.71 5.26 5.60
C PHE A 221 1.70 6.40 5.81
N ILE A 222 1.77 6.89 7.04
CA ILE A 222 2.69 7.94 7.43
C ILE A 222 3.47 7.55 8.69
N VAL A 223 4.71 8.02 8.78
CA VAL A 223 5.49 8.03 10.01
C VAL A 223 5.75 9.49 10.36
N PHE A 224 5.58 9.90 11.61
CA PHE A 224 5.81 11.28 12.04
C PHE A 224 6.40 11.35 13.46
N ASP A 225 6.95 12.51 13.82
CA ASP A 225 7.54 12.72 15.14
C ASP A 225 6.45 12.77 16.22
N SER A 226 6.69 12.07 17.33
CA SER A 226 5.81 12.01 18.51
C SER A 226 5.48 13.38 19.12
N LYS A 227 6.36 14.37 18.96
CA LYS A 227 6.14 15.75 19.44
C LYS A 227 5.10 16.51 18.61
N VAL A 228 4.74 16.00 17.44
CA VAL A 228 3.66 16.54 16.61
C VAL A 228 2.36 15.89 17.10
N SER A 229 1.58 16.62 17.90
CA SER A 229 0.30 16.12 18.44
C SER A 229 -0.65 15.71 17.31
N PRO A 230 -1.39 14.59 17.44
CA PRO A 230 -2.51 14.25 16.56
C PRO A 230 -3.57 15.36 16.50
N SER A 231 -3.82 16.05 17.63
CA SER A 231 -4.77 17.17 17.73
C SER A 231 -4.19 18.52 17.26
N GLY A 232 -2.86 18.59 17.12
CA GLY A 232 -2.14 19.77 16.67
C GLY A 232 -1.82 19.67 15.20
N VAL A 233 -2.86 19.53 14.36
CA VAL A 233 -2.83 19.50 12.89
C VAL A 233 -1.53 18.88 12.40
N VAL A 234 -1.48 17.55 12.24
CA VAL A 234 -0.49 16.96 11.34
C VAL A 234 -0.72 17.63 9.98
N ARG A 235 -0.05 18.76 9.74
CA ARG A 235 -0.12 19.44 8.45
C ARG A 235 0.46 18.42 7.48
N LYS A 236 -0.10 18.34 6.26
CA LYS A 236 0.36 17.48 5.15
C LYS A 236 1.88 17.55 4.83
N ARG A 237 2.71 18.25 5.61
CA ARG A 237 4.15 18.42 5.43
C ARG A 237 5.00 17.89 6.60
N ASN A 238 4.40 17.47 7.71
CA ASN A 238 5.14 17.12 8.94
C ASN A 238 5.45 15.61 9.08
N TYR A 239 4.96 14.76 8.17
CA TYR A 239 5.30 13.33 8.16
C TYR A 239 6.76 13.11 7.78
N ILE A 240 7.50 12.29 8.52
CA ILE A 240 8.86 11.80 8.24
C ILE A 240 8.89 10.84 7.05
N ALA A 241 7.89 9.98 6.92
CA ALA A 241 7.72 9.12 5.76
C ALA A 241 6.26 9.13 5.31
N LYS A 242 6.01 9.01 3.99
CA LYS A 242 4.68 8.78 3.40
C LYS A 242 4.79 7.78 2.25
N PHE A 243 3.95 6.74 2.29
CA PHE A 243 3.86 5.72 1.25
C PHE A 243 2.43 5.19 1.17
N SER A 244 2.02 4.69 0.01
CA SER A 244 0.70 4.09 -0.15
C SER A 244 0.75 2.58 0.17
N PRO A 245 -0.41 1.93 0.41
CA PRO A 245 -0.48 0.47 0.42
C PRO A 245 0.09 -0.17 -0.84
N GLU A 246 -0.09 0.46 -2.01
CA GLU A 246 0.43 -0.03 -3.30
C GLU A 246 1.94 -0.01 -3.42
N ASP A 247 2.62 0.87 -2.67
CA ASP A 247 4.07 0.90 -2.61
C ASP A 247 4.64 -0.38 -1.95
N LEU A 248 3.82 -1.07 -1.14
CA LEU A 248 4.18 -2.29 -0.42
C LEU A 248 3.52 -3.55 -1.02
N ILE A 249 2.20 -3.52 -1.23
CA ILE A 249 1.44 -4.59 -1.88
C ILE A 249 0.99 -4.09 -3.25
N GLN A 250 1.68 -4.51 -4.30
CA GLN A 250 1.27 -4.13 -5.66
C GLN A 250 -0.19 -4.51 -5.94
N ARG A 251 -0.89 -3.57 -6.59
CA ARG A 251 -2.31 -3.69 -6.97
C ARG A 251 -3.30 -3.75 -5.80
N TYR A 252 -2.91 -3.25 -4.63
CA TYR A 252 -3.78 -3.18 -3.45
C TYR A 252 -5.11 -2.44 -3.66
N HIS A 253 -5.19 -1.52 -4.62
CA HIS A 253 -6.46 -0.89 -5.00
C HIS A 253 -7.59 -1.89 -5.32
N GLY A 254 -7.28 -3.08 -5.83
CA GLY A 254 -8.27 -4.15 -6.04
C GLY A 254 -8.91 -4.64 -4.74
N THR A 255 -8.22 -4.51 -3.60
CA THR A 255 -8.73 -4.84 -2.26
C THR A 255 -9.48 -3.69 -1.59
N ARG A 256 -9.21 -2.42 -1.95
CA ARG A 256 -9.78 -1.24 -1.26
C ARG A 256 -10.89 -0.49 -2.03
N ASN A 257 -11.16 -0.85 -3.27
CA ASN A 257 -12.37 -0.42 -3.99
C ASN A 257 -13.60 -1.07 -3.37
N PHE A 258 -14.80 -0.51 -3.54
CA PHE A 258 -16.05 -1.16 -3.11
C PHE A 258 -17.18 -0.89 -4.10
N SER A 259 -18.28 -1.62 -3.98
CA SER A 259 -19.50 -1.35 -4.74
C SER A 259 -20.35 -0.30 -4.00
N LYS A 260 -20.81 0.73 -4.72
CA LYS A 260 -21.74 1.74 -4.19
C LYS A 260 -22.99 1.06 -3.63
N GLY A 261 -23.49 1.59 -2.52
CA GLY A 261 -24.65 1.02 -1.81
C GLY A 261 -24.43 -0.37 -1.18
N SER A 262 -23.21 -0.90 -1.17
CA SER A 262 -22.92 -2.22 -0.59
C SER A 262 -22.14 -2.11 0.72
N LEU A 263 -22.87 -2.15 1.84
CA LEU A 263 -22.27 -2.18 3.18
C LEU A 263 -21.27 -3.32 3.37
N PRO A 264 -21.56 -4.58 2.99
CA PRO A 264 -20.59 -5.68 3.11
C PRO A 264 -19.27 -5.43 2.37
N ASP A 265 -19.34 -4.82 1.19
CA ASP A 265 -18.20 -4.54 0.32
C ASP A 265 -17.35 -3.37 0.86
N LEU A 266 -18.01 -2.38 1.47
CA LEU A 266 -17.36 -1.31 2.23
C LEU A 266 -16.67 -1.86 3.48
N LEU A 267 -17.37 -2.68 4.28
CA LEU A 267 -16.81 -3.32 5.47
C LEU A 267 -15.59 -4.17 5.13
N TYR A 268 -15.63 -4.94 4.04
CA TYR A 268 -14.48 -5.69 3.55
C TYR A 268 -13.29 -4.77 3.27
N SER A 269 -13.52 -3.65 2.56
CA SER A 269 -12.47 -2.70 2.17
C SER A 269 -11.83 -2.01 3.38
N VAL A 270 -12.67 -1.59 4.34
CA VAL A 270 -12.24 -0.97 5.60
C VAL A 270 -11.46 -1.97 6.45
N ASN A 271 -12.01 -3.17 6.66
CA ASN A 271 -11.36 -4.22 7.45
C ASN A 271 -10.03 -4.66 6.82
N ALA A 272 -9.98 -4.83 5.49
CA ALA A 272 -8.75 -5.15 4.78
C ALA A 272 -7.67 -4.09 5.02
N THR A 273 -8.04 -2.81 4.94
CA THR A 273 -7.12 -1.68 5.15
C THR A 273 -6.68 -1.59 6.60
N ALA A 274 -7.59 -1.81 7.56
CA ALA A 274 -7.28 -1.82 8.98
C ALA A 274 -6.35 -2.98 9.36
N VAL A 275 -6.59 -4.18 8.82
CA VAL A 275 -5.73 -5.35 8.99
C VAL A 275 -4.34 -5.10 8.40
N LEU A 276 -4.27 -4.56 7.17
CA LEU A 276 -2.97 -4.19 6.59
C LEU A 276 -2.23 -3.15 7.44
N THR A 277 -2.94 -2.14 7.94
CA THR A 277 -2.40 -1.10 8.83
C THR A 277 -1.75 -1.74 10.07
N LYS A 278 -2.45 -2.67 10.73
CA LYS A 278 -1.94 -3.40 11.90
C LYS A 278 -0.71 -4.25 11.58
N ILE A 279 -0.73 -4.99 10.46
CA ILE A 279 0.40 -5.81 10.04
C ILE A 279 1.64 -4.92 9.79
N VAL A 280 1.47 -3.84 9.01
CA VAL A 280 2.57 -2.91 8.68
C VAL A 280 3.11 -2.24 9.94
N PHE A 281 2.22 -1.80 10.84
CA PHE A 281 2.60 -1.22 12.12
C PHE A 281 3.43 -2.19 12.96
N SER A 282 2.95 -3.42 13.17
CA SER A 282 3.66 -4.45 13.96
C SER A 282 5.04 -4.74 13.38
N ARG A 283 5.11 -4.96 12.06
CA ARG A 283 6.37 -5.25 11.36
C ARG A 283 7.36 -4.10 11.45
N LEU A 284 6.91 -2.87 11.21
CA LEU A 284 7.78 -1.71 11.30
C LEU A 284 8.29 -1.51 12.73
N ARG A 285 7.43 -1.72 13.75
CA ARG A 285 7.83 -1.65 15.15
C ARG A 285 8.86 -2.72 15.50
N GLU A 286 8.65 -3.97 15.10
CA GLU A 286 9.62 -5.08 15.27
C GLU A 286 10.98 -4.75 14.66
N ILE A 287 10.99 -4.26 13.41
CA ILE A 287 12.22 -3.87 12.70
C ILE A 287 12.95 -2.78 13.46
N ILE A 288 12.25 -1.70 13.85
CA ILE A 288 12.84 -0.57 14.56
C ILE A 288 13.48 -1.02 15.87
N LEU A 289 12.76 -1.82 16.67
CA LEU A 289 13.27 -2.32 17.94
C LEU A 289 14.49 -3.23 17.76
N GLY A 290 14.46 -4.10 16.74
CA GLY A 290 15.58 -4.97 16.39
C GLY A 290 16.84 -4.19 16.00
N GLU A 291 16.71 -3.15 15.17
CA GLU A 291 17.86 -2.32 14.77
C GLU A 291 18.42 -1.49 15.94
N LEU A 292 17.57 -1.01 16.85
CA LEU A 292 18.03 -0.31 18.05
C LEU A 292 18.79 -1.22 19.02
N ALA A 293 18.32 -2.46 19.21
CA ALA A 293 19.01 -3.44 20.03
C ALA A 293 20.40 -3.78 19.45
N GLY A 294 20.49 -3.95 18.12
CA GLY A 294 21.77 -4.23 17.44
C GLY A 294 22.81 -3.11 17.60
N ARG A 295 22.38 -1.84 17.60
CA ARG A 295 23.27 -0.68 17.81
C ARG A 295 23.76 -0.50 19.24
N SER A 296 23.06 -1.06 20.22
CA SER A 296 23.46 -0.97 21.63
C SER A 296 24.55 -1.98 22.02
N LEU A 297 24.86 -2.91 21.11
CA LEU A 297 25.85 -3.99 21.29
C LEU A 297 27.17 -3.74 20.55
N THR A 298 27.27 -2.64 19.79
CA THR A 298 28.45 -2.20 19.04
C THR A 298 29.04 -0.94 19.64
#